data_AF-A0A348AIK9-F1
#
_entry.id   AF-A0A348AIK9-F1
#
_cell.length_a   1.000
_cell.length_b   1.000
_cell.length_c   1.000
_cell.angle_alpha   90.00
_cell.angle_beta   90.00
_cell.angle_gamma   90.00
#
_symmetry.space_group_name_H-M   'P 1'
#
loop_
_entity.id
_entity.type
_entity.pdbx_description
1 polymer ?
#
loop_
_entity_poly.entity_id
_entity_poly.type
_entity_poly.pdbx_seq_one_letter_code
_entity_poly.pdbx_strand_id
1 'polypeptide(L)' 'MSSELSPRQHNDMLMTEKYVSGVYDTAIFEFADSNIRQTFNHIQKEEQQHGEDLFHYMQANGMYNVQ' A
#
# COMPACT_ATOMS: atom_id res chain seq x y z
N MET A 1 -14.13 -13.39 21.95
CA MET A 1 -13.58 -13.69 20.61
C MET A 1 -13.11 -12.38 20.05
N SER A 2 -11.79 -12.18 19.97
CA SER A 2 -11.21 -10.99 19.34
C SER A 2 -11.67 -10.97 17.89
N SER A 3 -12.25 -9.86 17.44
CA SER A 3 -12.74 -9.69 16.06
C SER A 3 -11.56 -9.44 15.13
N GLU A 4 -10.72 -10.45 14.91
CA GLU A 4 -9.68 -10.38 13.90
C GLU A 4 -10.32 -10.30 12.51
N LEU A 5 -9.78 -9.40 11.68
CA LEU A 5 -10.23 -9.22 10.31
C LEU A 5 -10.03 -10.52 9.51
N SER A 6 -10.96 -10.81 8.60
CA SER A 6 -10.87 -11.99 7.75
C SER A 6 -9.71 -11.91 6.74
N PRO A 7 -9.21 -13.04 6.21
CA PRO A 7 -8.20 -13.03 5.14
C PRO A 7 -8.59 -12.22 3.91
N ARG A 8 -9.87 -12.22 3.57
CA ARG A 8 -10.40 -11.41 2.46
C ARG A 8 -10.22 -9.91 2.71
N GLN A 9 -10.55 -9.44 3.92
CA GLN A 9 -10.42 -8.02 4.27
C GLN A 9 -8.98 -7.54 4.20
N HIS A 10 -8.01 -8.35 4.64
CA HIS A 10 -6.60 -8.00 4.51
C HIS A 10 -6.13 -7.95 3.06
N ASN A 11 -6.61 -8.85 2.21
CA ASN A 11 -6.33 -8.80 0.77
C ASN A 11 -6.93 -7.53 0.13
N ASP A 12 -8.18 -7.21 0.47
CA ASP A 12 -8.85 -5.99 -0.01
C ASP A 12 -8.08 -4.73 0.42
N MET A 13 -7.56 -4.69 1.66
CA MET A 13 -6.69 -3.60 2.14
C MET A 13 -5.38 -3.55 1.33
N LEU A 14 -4.69 -4.67 1.13
CA LEU A 14 -3.43 -4.71 0.40
C LEU A 14 -3.59 -4.30 -1.07
N MET A 15 -4.71 -4.68 -1.70
CA MET A 15 -5.04 -4.23 -3.05
C MET A 15 -5.36 -2.73 -3.10
N THR A 16 -5.97 -2.18 -2.05
CA THR A 16 -6.20 -0.74 -1.91
C THR A 16 -4.89 0.02 -1.82
N GLU A 17 -3.97 -0.42 -0.96
CA GLU A 17 -2.63 0.20 -0.83
C GLU A 17 -1.88 0.20 -2.17
N LYS A 18 -1.88 -0.94 -2.88
CA LYS A 18 -1.27 -1.05 -4.21
C LYS A 18 -1.90 -0.09 -5.22
N TYR A 19 -3.23 0.04 -5.21
CA TYR A 19 -3.94 0.95 -6.11
C TYR A 19 -3.58 2.41 -5.84
N VAL A 20 -3.62 2.84 -4.57
CA VAL A 20 -3.27 4.21 -4.17
C VAL A 20 -1.81 4.53 -4.49
N SER A 21 -0.90 3.59 -4.21
CA SER A 21 0.51 3.70 -4.58
C SER A 21 0.70 3.92 -6.10
N GLY A 22 -0.02 3.16 -6.94
CA GLY A 22 0.04 3.35 -8.39
C GLY A 22 -0.49 4.71 -8.87
N VAL A 23 -1.49 5.27 -8.18
CA VAL A 23 -1.99 6.63 -8.44
C VAL A 23 -0.91 7.66 -8.13
N TYR A 24 -0.21 7.53 -7.00
CA TYR A 24 0.88 8.43 -6.66
C TYR A 24 2.07 8.31 -7.62
N ASP A 25 2.46 7.11 -8.05
CA ASP A 25 3.51 6.94 -9.06
C ASP A 25 3.18 7.71 -10.35
N THR A 26 1.94 7.62 -10.82
CA THR A 26 1.46 8.36 -12.00
C THR A 26 1.49 9.88 -11.74
N ALA A 27 0.95 10.32 -10.60
CA ALA A 27 0.94 11.74 -10.24
C ALA A 27 2.36 12.32 -10.11
N ILE A 28 3.29 11.61 -9.48
CA ILE A 28 4.69 12.03 -9.37
C ILE A 28 5.33 12.19 -10.75
N PHE A 29 5.02 11.29 -11.68
CA PHE A 29 5.55 11.33 -13.05
C PHE A 29 5.01 12.53 -13.84
N GLU A 30 3.71 12.82 -13.72
CA GLU A 30 3.03 13.81 -14.57
C GLU A 30 3.05 15.25 -14.01
N PHE A 31 3.22 15.44 -12.70
CA PHE A 31 3.18 16.78 -12.11
C PHE A 31 4.42 17.62 -12.44
N ALA A 32 4.20 18.82 -13.01
CA ALA A 32 5.27 19.75 -13.36
C ALA A 32 5.92 20.43 -12.15
N ASP A 33 5.15 20.70 -11.09
CA ASP A 33 5.64 21.37 -9.87
C ASP A 33 6.49 20.42 -9.01
N SER A 34 7.75 20.79 -8.79
CA SER A 34 8.70 19.98 -8.01
C SER A 34 8.34 19.86 -6.52
N ASN A 35 7.70 20.86 -5.92
CA ASN A 35 7.32 20.83 -4.51
C ASN A 35 6.14 19.88 -4.30
N ILE A 36 5.19 19.87 -5.24
CA ILE A 36 4.09 18.91 -5.24
C ILE A 36 4.63 17.49 -5.44
N ARG A 37 5.57 17.30 -6.38
CA ARG A 37 6.23 16.00 -6.56
C ARG A 37 6.95 15.53 -5.29
N GLN A 38 7.65 16.41 -4.57
CA GLN A 38 8.30 16.03 -3.31
C GLN A 38 7.28 15.59 -2.25
N THR A 39 6.14 16.29 -2.16
CA THR A 39 5.06 15.93 -1.24
C THR A 39 4.48 14.56 -1.60
N PHE A 40 4.16 14.31 -2.87
CA PHE A 40 3.67 13.00 -3.31
C PHE A 40 4.71 11.89 -3.15
N ASN A 41 5.99 12.16 -3.37
CA ASN A 41 7.05 11.17 -3.10
C ASN A 41 7.13 10.80 -1.62
N HIS A 42 6.84 11.74 -0.71
CA HIS A 42 6.80 11.44 0.72
C HIS A 42 5.63 10.51 1.04
N ILE A 43 4.42 10.83 0.54
CA ILE A 43 3.23 10.00 0.76
C ILE A 43 3.41 8.62 0.10
N GLN A 44 3.96 8.56 -1.11
CA GLN A 44 4.23 7.31 -1.81
C GLN A 44 5.12 6.36 -0.99
N LYS A 45 6.10 6.89 -0.26
CA LYS A 45 6.92 6.08 0.65
C LYS A 45 6.12 5.56 1.85
N GLU A 46 5.17 6.34 2.37
CA GLU A 46 4.30 5.91 3.45
C GLU A 46 3.36 4.79 2.98
N GLU A 47 2.75 4.90 1.80
CA GLU A 47 1.89 3.83 1.25
C GLU A 47 2.67 2.55 0.91
N GLN A 48 3.92 2.69 0.46
CA GLN A 48 4.81 1.53 0.28
C GLN A 48 5.10 0.83 1.61
N GLN A 49 5.30 1.58 2.71
CA GLN A 49 5.49 1.00 4.04
C GLN A 49 4.21 0.32 4.54
N HIS A 50 3.04 0.94 4.35
CA HIS A 50 1.75 0.32 4.71
C HIS A 50 1.54 -1.01 3.97
N GLY A 51 1.85 -1.04 2.67
CA GLY A 51 1.80 -2.25 1.86
C GLY A 51 2.79 -3.33 2.32
N GLU A 52 4.01 -2.96 2.69
CA GLU A 52 5.03 -3.88 3.22
C GLU A 52 4.60 -4.49 4.56
N ASP A 53 4.12 -3.67 5.49
CA ASP A 53 3.68 -4.10 6.82
C ASP A 53 2.50 -5.09 6.72
N LEU A 54 1.52 -4.77 5.87
CA LEU A 54 0.37 -5.64 5.62
C LEU A 54 0.79 -6.94 4.93
N PHE A 55 1.71 -6.87 3.96
CA PHE A 55 2.26 -8.05 3.31
C PHE A 55 2.95 -8.97 4.32
N HIS A 56 3.85 -8.44 5.17
CA HIS A 56 4.55 -9.21 6.19
C HIS A 56 3.57 -9.84 7.19
N TYR A 57 2.57 -9.09 7.63
CA TYR A 57 1.52 -9.61 8.51
C TYR A 57 0.78 -10.78 7.85
N MET A 58 0.32 -10.62 6.61
CA MET A 58 -0.43 -11.67 5.91
C MET A 58 0.45 -12.89 5.61
N GLN A 59 1.73 -12.69 5.28
CA GLN A 59 2.69 -13.77 5.06
C GLN A 59 2.93 -14.58 6.36
N ALA A 60 3.18 -13.90 7.48
CA ALA A 60 3.40 -14.53 8.78
C ALA A 60 2.20 -15.37 9.25
N ASN A 61 0.98 -14.99 8.84
CA ASN A 61 -0.26 -15.67 9.19
C ASN A 61 -0.74 -16.66 8.10
N GLY A 62 0.05 -16.93 7.06
CA GLY A 62 -0.32 -17.87 5.99
C GLY A 62 -1.49 -17.42 5.12
N MET A 63 -1.77 -16.11 5.10
CA MET A 63 -2.89 -15.48 4.39
C MET A 63 -2.51 -14.95 3.00
N TYR A 64 -1.22 -14.96 2.67
CA TYR A 64 -0.72 -14.48 1.38
C TYR A 64 0.18 -15.52 0.72
N ASN A 65 -0.15 -15.88 -0.51
CA ASN A 65 0.69 -16.70 -1.36
C ASN A 65 1.54 -15.78 -2.23
N VAL A 66 2.83 -15.70 -1.92
CA VAL A 66 3.81 -14.99 -2.75
C VAL A 66 3.87 -15.70 -4.11
N GLN A 67 3.67 -14.95 -5.19
CA GLN A 67 3.88 -15.42 -6.57
C GLN A 67 5.33 -15.24 -6.98
#